data_AF-A0A1B6FN70-F1
#
_entry.id   AF-A0A1B6FN70-F1
#
_cell.length_a   1.000
_cell.length_b   1.000
_cell.length_c   1.000
_cell.angle_alpha   90.00
_cell.angle_beta   90.00
_cell.angle_gamma   90.00
#
_symmetry.space_group_name_H-M   'P 1'
#
loop_
_entity.id
_entity.type
_entity.pdbx_description
1 polymer ?
#
loop_
_entity_poly.entity_id
_entity_poly.type
_entity_poly.pdbx_seq_one_letter_code
_entity_poly.pdbx_strand_id
1 'polypeptide(L)'
;QSAPADPENFPFIVLGNKIDLEQRNVSSKRVEQWCQNKNGIPYFETSAKDAVNVEQAMNTIARNALARQPSLDSFYSEFPDQIKLTPNSRYGNSQSPYSSGSYQNASN
;
A
#
# COMPACT_ATOMS: atom_id res chain seq x y z
N GLN A 1 8.98 17.60 8.30
CA GLN A 1 8.76 16.21 8.77
C GLN A 1 7.53 15.69 8.04
N SER A 2 7.73 14.81 7.06
CA SER A 2 6.65 14.12 6.36
C SER A 2 6.26 12.91 7.22
N ALA A 3 5.11 12.97 7.88
CA ALA A 3 4.59 11.80 8.59
C ALA A 3 4.21 10.74 7.56
N PRO A 4 4.70 9.49 7.69
CA PRO A 4 4.26 8.42 6.81
C PRO A 4 2.75 8.19 6.98
N ALA A 5 2.06 7.90 5.88
CA ALA A 5 0.61 7.67 5.86
C ALA A 5 0.16 6.53 6.81
N ASP A 6 1.06 5.58 7.05
CA ASP A 6 0.87 4.47 7.99
C ASP A 6 2.17 4.29 8.79
N PRO A 7 2.28 4.96 9.97
CA PRO A 7 3.45 4.91 10.82
C PRO A 7 3.68 3.55 11.49
N GLU A 8 2.61 2.80 11.77
CA GLU A 8 2.72 1.53 12.50
C GLU A 8 3.30 0.42 11.63
N ASN A 9 3.00 0.41 10.33
CA ASN A 9 3.55 -0.59 9.42
C ASN A 9 4.81 -0.12 8.68
N PHE A 10 5.30 1.10 8.94
CA PHE A 10 6.44 1.64 8.21
C PHE A 10 7.66 0.69 8.31
N PRO A 11 8.34 0.37 7.19
CA PRO A 11 9.31 -0.71 7.16
C PRO A 11 10.63 -0.23 7.74
N PHE A 12 10.78 -0.34 9.05
CA PHE A 12 12.04 -0.06 9.71
C PHE A 12 13.02 -1.24 9.56
N ILE A 13 14.32 -0.94 9.58
CA ILE A 13 15.39 -1.91 9.84
C ILE A 13 16.34 -1.31 10.89
N VAL A 14 16.97 -2.15 11.70
CA VAL A 14 17.97 -1.74 12.69
C VAL A 14 19.36 -2.17 12.25
N LEU A 15 20.33 -1.26 12.30
CA LEU A 15 21.73 -1.53 11.98
C LEU A 15 22.61 -1.38 13.21
N GLY A 16 23.21 -2.47 13.67
CA GLY A 16 24.32 -2.47 14.61
C GLY A 16 25.62 -2.26 13.85
N ASN A 17 25.99 -1.01 13.60
CA ASN A 17 27.21 -0.67 12.87
C ASN A 17 28.47 -0.80 13.76
N LYS A 18 29.64 -0.85 13.12
CA LYS A 18 30.99 -0.90 13.72
C LYS A 18 31.36 -2.24 14.37
N ILE A 19 30.91 -3.36 13.79
CA ILE A 19 31.31 -4.69 14.27
C ILE A 19 32.79 -5.01 14.02
N ASP A 20 33.49 -4.17 13.28
CA ASP A 20 34.94 -4.23 13.11
C ASP A 20 35.72 -3.88 14.38
N LEU A 21 35.05 -3.27 15.36
CA LEU A 21 35.62 -2.99 16.68
C LEU A 21 35.32 -4.12 17.65
N GLU A 22 36.34 -4.61 18.37
CA GLU A 22 36.17 -5.64 19.40
C GLU A 22 35.41 -5.12 20.64
N GLN A 23 35.54 -3.82 20.93
CA GLN A 23 34.86 -3.21 22.08
C GLN A 23 33.39 -2.96 21.77
N ARG A 24 32.53 -3.80 22.37
CA ARG A 24 31.09 -3.75 22.17
C ARG A 24 30.36 -3.37 23.46
N ASN A 25 29.75 -2.19 23.47
CA ASN A 25 28.95 -1.71 24.61
C ASN A 25 27.51 -2.25 24.63
N VAL A 26 27.00 -2.72 23.50
CA VAL A 26 25.62 -3.20 23.35
C VAL A 26 25.64 -4.63 22.81
N SER A 27 25.16 -5.61 23.59
CA SER A 27 25.14 -7.01 23.15
C SER A 27 24.10 -7.25 22.06
N SER A 28 24.38 -8.17 21.14
CA SER A 28 23.47 -8.59 20.05
C SER A 28 22.12 -9.03 20.61
N LYS A 29 22.13 -9.86 21.66
CA LYS A 29 20.93 -10.36 22.34
C LYS A 29 19.99 -9.24 22.81
N ARG A 30 20.54 -8.12 23.31
CA ARG A 30 19.72 -6.99 23.78
C ARG A 30 19.00 -6.32 22.60
N VAL A 31 19.70 -6.16 21.47
CA VAL A 31 19.11 -5.54 20.27
C VAL A 31 18.09 -6.46 19.64
N GLU A 32 18.38 -7.76 19.53
CA GLU A 32 17.45 -8.76 19.02
C GLU A 32 16.14 -8.78 19.81
N GLN A 33 16.22 -8.82 21.15
CA GLN A 33 15.04 -8.76 22.01
C GLN A 33 14.25 -7.46 21.81
N TRP A 34 14.95 -6.33 21.68
CA TRP A 34 14.29 -5.05 21.42
C TRP A 34 13.56 -5.05 20.06
N CYS A 35 14.19 -5.59 19.02
CA CYS A 35 13.61 -5.68 17.69
C CYS A 35 12.40 -6.61 17.65
N GLN A 36 12.47 -7.76 18.33
CA GLN A 36 11.35 -8.69 18.49
C GLN A 36 10.14 -8.00 19.15
N ASN A 37 10.38 -7.21 20.20
CA ASN A 37 9.33 -6.46 20.91
C ASN A 37 8.75 -5.29 20.09
N LYS A 38 9.36 -4.91 18.97
CA LYS A 38 8.95 -3.81 18.10
C LYS A 38 8.37 -4.30 16.77
N ASN A 39 7.53 -5.33 16.83
CA ASN A 39 6.91 -5.97 15.66
C ASN A 39 7.93 -6.75 14.80
N GLY A 40 8.98 -7.29 15.41
CA GLY A 40 9.97 -8.11 14.71
C GLY A 40 10.77 -7.33 13.66
N ILE A 41 11.25 -6.13 14.02
CA ILE A 41 12.06 -5.32 13.10
C ILE A 41 13.31 -6.11 12.65
N PRO A 42 13.61 -6.21 11.35
CA PRO A 42 14.85 -6.82 10.90
C PRO A 42 16.07 -6.10 11.47
N TYR A 43 17.01 -6.87 12.00
CA TYR A 43 18.26 -6.38 12.60
C TYR A 43 19.46 -6.96 11.87
N PHE A 44 20.44 -6.10 11.56
CA PHE A 44 21.69 -6.48 10.91
C PHE A 44 22.88 -5.91 11.65
N GLU A 45 23.90 -6.75 11.81
CA GLU A 45 25.22 -6.35 12.27
C GLU A 45 26.08 -6.00 11.08
N THR A 46 26.61 -4.78 11.05
CA THR A 46 27.28 -4.23 9.86
C THR A 46 28.64 -3.63 10.22
N SER A 47 29.57 -3.70 9.27
CA SER A 47 30.79 -2.89 9.28
C SER A 47 30.77 -2.06 8.00
N ALA A 48 30.49 -0.76 8.13
CA ALA A 48 30.60 0.15 6.99
C ALA A 48 32.05 0.25 6.48
N LYS A 49 33.03 0.04 7.36
CA LYS A 49 34.46 0.09 7.04
C LYS A 49 34.88 -1.10 6.18
N ASP A 50 34.45 -2.30 6.55
CA ASP A 50 34.85 -3.54 5.89
C ASP A 50 33.77 -4.07 4.93
N ALA A 51 32.74 -3.26 4.66
CA ALA A 51 31.59 -3.59 3.83
C ALA A 51 30.82 -4.87 4.25
N VAL A 52 30.83 -5.21 5.54
CA VAL A 52 30.13 -6.40 6.06
C VAL A 52 28.63 -6.12 6.20
N ASN A 53 27.81 -6.97 5.59
CA ASN A 53 26.34 -6.98 5.64
C ASN A 53 25.61 -5.71 5.19
N VAL A 54 26.32 -4.71 4.66
CA VAL A 54 25.74 -3.44 4.18
C VAL A 54 24.78 -3.69 3.00
N GLU A 55 25.19 -4.51 2.03
CA GLU A 55 24.37 -4.83 0.86
C GLU A 55 23.12 -5.61 1.24
N GLN A 56 23.26 -6.61 2.11
CA GLN A 56 22.11 -7.40 2.58
C GLN A 56 21.09 -6.52 3.29
N ALA A 57 21.54 -5.67 4.21
CA ALA A 57 20.68 -4.72 4.90
C ALA A 57 19.95 -3.77 3.94
N MET A 58 20.68 -3.22 2.96
CA MET A 58 20.12 -2.31 1.96
C MET A 58 19.08 -3.02 1.06
N ASN A 59 19.37 -4.25 0.64
CA ASN A 59 18.44 -5.06 -0.15
C ASN A 59 17.17 -5.39 0.63
N THR A 60 17.27 -5.68 1.93
CA THR A 60 16.10 -5.93 2.78
C THR A 60 15.20 -4.70 2.87
N ILE A 61 15.75 -3.52 3.14
CA ILE A 61 14.92 -2.30 3.21
C ILE A 61 14.31 -1.95 1.85
N ALA A 62 15.07 -2.11 0.76
CA ALA A 62 14.54 -1.88 -0.60
C ALA A 62 13.37 -2.80 -0.92
N ARG A 63 13.49 -4.11 -0.63
CA ARG A 63 12.40 -5.07 -0.84
C ARG A 63 11.17 -4.77 0.03
N ASN A 64 11.38 -4.45 1.31
CA ASN A 64 10.29 -4.12 2.22
C ASN A 64 9.58 -2.82 1.83
N ALA A 65 10.31 -1.85 1.29
CA ALA A 65 9.74 -0.61 0.77
C ALA A 65 8.91 -0.85 -0.50
N LEU A 66 9.40 -1.68 -1.43
CA LEU A 66 8.69 -2.03 -2.66
C LEU A 66 7.41 -2.81 -2.40
N ALA A 67 7.41 -3.73 -1.43
CA ALA A 67 6.23 -4.50 -1.04
C ALA A 67 5.07 -3.63 -0.49
N ARG A 68 5.35 -2.38 -0.09
CA ARG A 68 4.32 -1.42 0.36
C ARG A 68 3.74 -0.57 -0.76
N GLN A 69 4.31 -0.61 -1.97
CA GLN A 69 3.63 0.02 -3.10
C GLN A 69 2.31 -0.73 -3.30
N PRO A 70 1.17 -0.02 -3.43
CA PRO A 70 -0.09 -0.67 -3.78
C PRO A 70 0.16 -1.52 -5.03
N SER A 71 -0.31 -2.78 -5.00
CA SER A 71 -0.27 -3.63 -6.19
C SER A 71 -1.01 -2.91 -7.32
N LEU A 72 -0.61 -3.18 -8.56
CA LEU A 72 -1.35 -2.72 -9.73
C LEU A 72 -2.86 -3.03 -9.59
N ASP A 73 -3.22 -4.18 -9.01
CA ASP A 73 -4.60 -4.55 -8.67
C ASP A 73 -5.31 -3.54 -7.75
N SER A 74 -4.63 -2.99 -6.75
CA SER A 74 -5.19 -1.94 -5.90
C SER A 74 -5.39 -0.64 -6.66
N PHE A 75 -4.54 -0.35 -7.66
CA PHE A 75 -4.67 0.81 -8.54
C PHE A 75 -5.83 0.62 -9.54
N TYR A 76 -6.03 -0.59 -10.07
CA TYR A 76 -7.16 -0.93 -10.94
C TYR A 76 -8.50 -0.95 -10.21
N SER A 77 -8.51 -1.27 -8.91
CA SER A 77 -9.73 -1.26 -8.09
C SER A 77 -10.26 0.16 -7.81
N GLU A 78 -9.40 1.18 -7.92
CA GLU A 78 -9.74 2.58 -7.66
C GLU A 78 -10.32 3.30 -8.89
N PHE A 79 -10.22 2.70 -10.07
CA PHE A 79 -10.87 3.17 -11.30
C PHE A 79 -11.91 2.13 -11.76
N PRO A 80 -13.20 2.30 -11.41
CA PRO A 80 -14.23 1.36 -11.85
C PRO A 80 -14.27 1.28 -13.39
N ASP A 81 -14.55 0.08 -13.89
CA ASP A 81 -14.45 -0.34 -15.30
C ASP A 81 -14.88 0.74 -16.32
N GLN A 82 -14.10 0.81 -17.41
CA GLN A 82 -14.33 1.71 -18.54
C GLN A 82 -15.82 1.84 -18.89
N ILE A 83 -16.35 3.06 -18.80
CA ILE A 83 -17.65 3.42 -19.35
C ILE A 83 -17.60 3.21 -20.85
N LYS A 84 -18.16 2.09 -21.33
CA LYS A 84 -18.39 1.87 -22.76
C LYS A 84 -19.46 2.86 -23.22
N LEU A 85 -19.02 3.98 -23.78
CA LEU A 85 -19.90 4.88 -24.53
C LEU A 85 -20.35 4.16 -25.80
N THR A 86 -21.46 3.43 -25.72
CA THR A 86 -22.16 3.00 -26.93
C THR A 86 -22.75 4.25 -27.58
N PRO A 87 -22.50 4.51 -28.87
CA PRO A 87 -23.05 5.68 -29.52
C PRO A 87 -24.55 5.47 -29.72
N ASN A 88 -25.33 6.08 -28.83
CA ASN A 88 -26.73 6.47 -29.05
C ASN A 88 -27.64 5.41 -29.68
N SER A 89 -28.20 4.53 -28.86
CA SER A 89 -29.51 3.96 -29.14
C SER A 89 -30.51 4.58 -28.16
N ARG A 90 -31.23 5.60 -28.66
CA ARG A 90 -32.54 5.97 -28.14
C ARG A 90 -33.44 4.71 -28.09
N TYR A 91 -34.44 4.74 -27.22
CA TYR A 91 -35.40 3.66 -26.83
C TYR A 91 -34.95 2.91 -25.57
N GLY A 92 -35.60 3.04 -24.40
CA GLY A 92 -36.75 3.82 -24.00
C GLY A 92 -37.10 3.50 -22.55
N ASN A 93 -38.01 4.31 -22.00
CA ASN A 93 -38.79 4.07 -20.79
C ASN A 93 -38.15 4.42 -19.43
N SER A 94 -38.25 5.70 -19.07
CA SER A 94 -38.61 6.07 -17.69
C SER A 94 -39.57 7.25 -17.72
N GLN A 95 -40.64 7.08 -16.96
CA GLN A 95 -41.85 7.90 -16.90
C GLN A 95 -41.57 9.37 -16.60
N SER A 96 -42.44 10.24 -17.11
CA SER A 96 -42.73 11.50 -16.41
C SER A 96 -44.23 11.73 -16.29
N PRO A 97 -44.65 12.33 -15.17
CA PRO A 97 -46.03 12.47 -14.74
C PRO A 97 -46.65 13.65 -15.48
N TYR A 98 -47.90 13.57 -15.92
CA TYR A 98 -48.90 14.65 -15.87
C TYR A 98 -50.18 14.16 -16.56
N SER A 99 -51.26 14.31 -15.81
CA SER A 99 -52.63 13.89 -16.08
C SER A 99 -53.27 14.69 -17.22
N SER A 100 -54.07 14.05 -18.08
CA SER A 100 -55.39 14.55 -18.52
C SER A 100 -56.03 13.70 -19.62
N GLY A 101 -57.30 13.32 -19.44
CA GLY A 101 -58.27 13.30 -20.55
C GLY A 101 -58.75 11.94 -21.03
N SER A 102 -59.73 11.37 -20.33
CA SER A 102 -60.64 10.33 -20.83
C SER A 102 -61.57 10.86 -21.92
N TYR A 103 -61.70 10.18 -23.06
CA TYR A 103 -62.93 10.18 -23.87
C TYR A 103 -63.18 8.80 -24.50
N GLN A 104 -64.37 8.27 -24.24
CA GLN A 104 -64.94 7.05 -24.83
C GLN A 104 -65.05 7.14 -26.35
N ASN A 105 -64.79 6.03 -27.03
CA ASN A 105 -65.20 5.78 -28.41
C ASN A 105 -66.72 5.52 -28.44
N ALA A 106 -67.47 6.33 -29.17
CA ALA A 106 -68.84 6.06 -29.60
C ALA A 106 -68.87 5.97 -31.14
N SER A 107 -69.45 4.86 -31.58
CA SER A 107 -70.01 4.48 -32.89
C SER A 107 -70.06 5.53 -34.02
N ASN A 108 -69.64 5.12 -35.22
CA ASN A 108 -70.57 4.72 -36.29
C ASN A 108 -69.83 3.93 -37.39
#